data_AF-A0A4R7FNM7-F1
#
_entry.id   AF-A0A4R7FNM7-F1
#
_cell.length_a   1.000
_cell.length_b   1.000
_cell.length_c   1.000
_cell.angle_alpha   90.00
_cell.angle_beta   90.00
_cell.angle_gamma   90.00
#
_symmetry.space_group_name_H-M   'P 1'
#
loop_
_entity.id
_entity.type
_entity.pdbx_description
1 polymer ?
#
loop_
_entity_poly.entity_id
_entity_poly.type
_entity_poly.pdbx_seq_one_letter_code
_entity_poly.pdbx_strand_id
1 'polypeptide(L)'
;MVFLAITPEGLPQTLSAAEKTGQPVWCGSNAISQEAFSAMTGSGLSRFDYALHPQDADTLAGALYTIAQHHPASIVWLETAPAADD
;
A
#
# COMPACT_ATOMS: atom_id res chain seq x y z
N MET A 1 -4.71 5.86 -11.10
CA MET A 1 -4.52 6.20 -9.67
C MET A 1 -4.10 4.93 -8.96
N VAL A 2 -3.27 5.00 -7.94
CA VAL A 2 -2.83 3.83 -7.17
C VAL A 2 -3.06 4.13 -5.69
N PHE A 3 -3.56 3.15 -4.94
CA PHE A 3 -3.59 3.27 -3.49
C PHE A 3 -2.41 2.54 -2.84
N LEU A 4 -1.83 3.14 -1.82
CA LEU A 4 -0.74 2.60 -1.03
C LEU A 4 -1.14 2.52 0.44
N ALA A 5 -1.23 1.30 0.97
CA ALA A 5 -1.50 1.04 2.37
C ALA A 5 -0.25 0.61 3.11
N ILE A 6 0.08 1.28 4.23
CA ILE A 6 1.32 1.01 4.97
C ILE A 6 1.05 0.55 6.40
N THR A 7 -0.22 0.40 6.80
CA THR A 7 -0.64 -0.12 8.10
C THR A 7 -1.66 -1.27 7.95
N PRO A 8 -1.73 -2.18 8.93
CA PRO A 8 -2.80 -3.20 8.99
C PRO A 8 -4.21 -2.60 9.00
N GLU A 9 -4.39 -1.43 9.63
CA GLU A 9 -5.67 -0.76 9.77
C GLU A 9 -6.11 -0.07 8.47
N GLY A 10 -5.18 0.55 7.76
CA GLY A 10 -5.44 1.28 6.52
C GLY A 10 -5.64 0.36 5.30
N LEU A 11 -5.10 -0.86 5.32
CA LEU A 11 -5.22 -1.79 4.20
C LEU A 11 -6.69 -2.19 3.89
N PRO A 12 -7.53 -2.62 4.84
CA PRO A 12 -8.94 -2.91 4.58
C PRO A 12 -9.71 -1.72 3.98
N GLN A 13 -9.45 -0.51 4.46
CA GLN A 13 -10.11 0.71 3.96
C GLN A 13 -9.69 1.01 2.52
N THR A 14 -8.39 0.86 2.25
CA THR A 14 -7.80 1.03 0.93
C THR A 14 -8.34 0.00 -0.07
N LEU A 15 -8.42 -1.27 0.33
CA LEU A 15 -9.02 -2.33 -0.49
C LEU A 15 -10.47 -2.01 -0.84
N SER A 16 -11.29 -1.60 0.13
CA SER A 16 -12.69 -1.24 -0.12
C SER A 16 -12.84 -0.04 -1.08
N ALA A 17 -11.94 0.94 -1.02
CA ALA A 17 -11.92 2.07 -1.95
C ALA A 17 -11.49 1.65 -3.36
N ALA A 18 -10.49 0.76 -3.46
CA ALA A 18 -9.99 0.21 -4.70
C ALA A 18 -11.02 -0.67 -5.41
N GLU A 19 -11.74 -1.52 -4.69
CA GLU A 19 -12.81 -2.37 -5.26
C GLU A 19 -13.90 -1.55 -5.95
N LYS A 20 -14.28 -0.40 -5.38
CA LYS A 20 -15.29 0.50 -5.96
C LYS A 20 -14.80 1.21 -7.23
N THR A 21 -13.49 1.37 -7.37
CA THR A 21 -12.87 2.20 -8.42
C THR A 21 -12.05 1.40 -9.44
N GLY A 22 -11.89 0.09 -9.22
CA GLY A 22 -11.06 -0.81 -10.01
C GLY A 22 -9.58 -0.42 -10.05
N GLN A 23 -9.09 0.35 -9.06
CA GLN A 23 -7.70 0.82 -9.04
C GLN A 23 -6.77 -0.20 -8.38
N PRO A 24 -5.49 -0.28 -8.78
CA PRO A 24 -4.51 -1.14 -8.14
C PRO A 24 -4.20 -0.70 -6.70
N VAL A 25 -3.88 -1.68 -5.85
CA VAL A 25 -3.45 -1.46 -4.47
C VAL A 25 -2.05 -2.00 -4.27
N TRP A 26 -1.21 -1.22 -3.60
CA TRP A 26 0.10 -1.63 -3.12
C TRP A 26 0.12 -1.57 -1.60
N CYS A 27 0.90 -2.45 -0.97
CA CYS A 27 1.04 -2.44 0.48
C CYS A 27 2.45 -2.80 0.96
N GLY A 28 2.81 -2.31 2.14
CA GLY A 28 4.04 -2.69 2.84
C GLY A 28 3.96 -4.08 3.47
N SER A 29 5.11 -4.68 3.77
CA SER A 29 5.16 -6.02 4.39
C SER A 29 4.55 -6.05 5.81
N ASN A 30 4.46 -4.89 6.45
CA ASN A 30 3.87 -4.64 7.76
C ASN A 30 2.35 -4.42 7.72
N ALA A 31 1.74 -4.21 6.54
CA ALA A 31 0.29 -4.03 6.41
C ALA A 31 -0.48 -5.36 6.36
N ILE A 32 0.18 -6.44 5.94
CA ILE A 32 -0.41 -7.79 5.87
C ILE A 32 0.69 -8.85 5.90
N SER A 33 0.42 -9.97 6.57
CA SER A 33 1.33 -11.11 6.59
C SER A 33 1.48 -11.73 5.20
N GLN A 34 2.61 -12.40 4.94
CA GLN A 34 2.83 -13.10 3.67
C GLN A 34 1.77 -14.18 3.44
N GLU A 35 1.35 -14.90 4.49
CA GLU A 35 0.32 -15.94 4.40
C GLU A 35 -1.04 -15.37 4.01
N ALA A 36 -1.46 -14.26 4.64
CA ALA A 36 -2.71 -13.61 4.32
C ALA A 36 -2.69 -12.98 2.90
N PHE A 37 -1.56 -12.39 2.49
CA PHE A 37 -1.37 -11.91 1.12
C PHE A 37 -1.49 -13.04 0.10
N SER A 38 -0.83 -14.18 0.33
CA SER A 38 -0.89 -15.36 -0.55
C SER A 38 -2.32 -15.92 -0.68
N ALA A 39 -3.18 -15.72 0.33
CA ALA A 39 -4.58 -16.12 0.28
C ALA A 39 -5.46 -15.17 -0.57
N MET A 40 -4.99 -13.95 -0.88
CA MET A 40 -5.72 -12.93 -1.63
C MET A 40 -5.49 -12.98 -3.15
N THR A 41 -5.54 -14.17 -3.74
CA THR A 41 -5.30 -14.37 -5.17
C THR A 41 -6.27 -13.57 -6.05
N GLY A 42 -5.76 -12.84 -7.05
CA GLY A 42 -6.56 -12.11 -8.04
C GLY A 42 -7.12 -10.75 -7.59
N SER A 43 -6.77 -10.27 -6.39
CA SER A 43 -7.32 -9.03 -5.78
C SER A 43 -6.77 -7.70 -6.35
N GLY A 44 -5.85 -7.74 -7.31
CA GLY A 44 -5.15 -6.52 -7.77
C GLY A 44 -4.24 -5.90 -6.70
N LEU A 45 -3.95 -6.64 -5.63
CA LEU A 45 -3.04 -6.26 -4.55
C LEU A 45 -1.60 -6.67 -4.88
N SER A 46 -0.68 -5.72 -4.76
CA SER A 46 0.77 -5.94 -4.77
C SER A 46 1.33 -5.68 -3.38
N ARG A 47 2.36 -6.43 -2.97
CA ARG A 47 2.98 -6.33 -1.65
C ARG A 47 4.49 -6.19 -1.76
N PHE A 48 5.06 -5.19 -1.12
CA PHE A 48 6.50 -5.09 -0.91
C PHE A 48 6.96 -6.12 0.13
N ASP A 49 8.16 -6.65 -0.04
CA ASP A 49 8.80 -7.58 0.88
C ASP A 49 9.39 -6.90 2.13
N TYR A 50 9.49 -5.56 2.12
CA TYR A 50 9.90 -4.72 3.25
C TYR A 50 8.77 -3.89 3.84
N ALA A 51 8.95 -3.49 5.10
CA ALA A 51 7.98 -2.66 5.82
C ALA A 51 8.06 -1.21 5.32
N LEU A 52 6.93 -0.52 5.32
CA LEU A 52 6.85 0.89 4.98
C LEU A 52 6.43 1.69 6.20
N HIS A 53 7.21 2.74 6.50
CA HIS A 53 6.93 3.67 7.58
C HIS A 53 6.88 5.10 7.07
N PRO A 54 5.94 5.93 7.56
CA PRO A 54 5.81 7.31 7.08
C PRO A 54 7.01 8.19 7.48
N GLN A 55 7.76 7.79 8.52
CA GLN A 55 8.96 8.48 8.97
C GLN A 55 10.24 8.07 8.20
N ASP A 56 10.19 6.98 7.44
CA ASP A 56 11.30 6.51 6.63
C ASP A 56 11.15 7.00 5.19
N ALA A 57 11.59 8.24 4.97
CA ALA A 57 11.42 8.94 3.70
C ALA A 57 12.15 8.25 2.54
N ASP A 58 13.32 7.65 2.77
CA ASP A 58 14.13 7.01 1.74
C ASP A 58 13.48 5.70 1.26
N THR A 59 13.05 4.86 2.19
CA THR A 59 12.33 3.62 1.86
C THR A 59 11.01 3.94 1.17
N LEU A 60 10.28 4.96 1.64
CA LEU A 60 9.04 5.37 1.01
C LEU A 60 9.25 5.92 -0.41
N ALA A 61 10.30 6.73 -0.63
CA ALA A 61 10.65 7.22 -1.97
C ALA A 61 10.99 6.07 -2.93
N GLY A 62 11.72 5.05 -2.46
CA GLY A 62 12.01 3.84 -3.24
C GLY A 62 10.74 3.06 -3.63
N ALA A 63 9.80 2.92 -2.70
CA ALA A 63 8.51 2.28 -2.98
C ALA A 63 7.68 3.08 -3.99
N LEU A 64 7.59 4.40 -3.84
CA LEU A 64 6.90 5.28 -4.78
C LEU A 64 7.53 5.23 -6.18
N TYR A 65 8.87 5.20 -6.27
CA TYR A 65 9.57 5.01 -7.54
C TYR A 65 9.23 3.67 -8.19
N THR A 66 9.14 2.60 -7.40
CA THR A 66 8.72 1.28 -7.88
C THR A 66 7.29 1.31 -8.42
N ILE A 67 6.35 1.91 -7.69
CA ILE A 67 4.97 2.07 -8.15
C ILE A 67 4.93 2.86 -9.46
N ALA A 68 5.71 3.93 -9.60
CA ALA A 68 5.76 4.75 -10.81
C ALA A 68 6.29 3.99 -12.04
N GLN A 69 7.17 3.01 -11.86
CA GLN A 69 7.62 2.13 -12.95
C GLN A 69 6.51 1.20 -13.46
N HIS A 70 5.62 0.73 -12.58
CA HIS A 70 4.49 -0.15 -12.93
C HIS A 70 3.25 0.61 -13.40
N HIS A 71 3.03 1.81 -12.84
CA HIS A 71 1.85 2.64 -13.09
C HIS A 71 2.28 4.06 -13.47
N PRO A 72 2.89 4.25 -14.66
CA PRO A 72 3.38 5.56 -15.08
C PRO A 72 2.25 6.60 -15.10
N ALA A 73 2.58 7.83 -14.72
CA ALA A 73 1.67 8.97 -14.62
C ALA A 73 0.47 8.80 -13.65
N SER A 74 0.43 7.75 -12.83
CA SER A 74 -0.61 7.60 -11.82
C SER A 74 -0.31 8.42 -10.55
N ILE A 75 -1.34 9.10 -10.05
CA ILE A 75 -1.32 9.68 -8.69
C ILE A 75 -1.38 8.53 -7.67
N VAL A 76 -0.47 8.57 -6.68
CA VAL A 76 -0.46 7.64 -5.56
C VAL A 76 -1.15 8.29 -4.36
N TRP A 77 -2.16 7.61 -3.81
CA TRP A 77 -2.78 7.94 -2.54
C TRP A 77 -2.19 7.06 -1.46
N LEU A 78 -1.51 7.67 -0.50
CA LEU A 78 -0.95 6.98 0.66
C LEU A 78 -1.88 7.18 1.86
N GLU A 79 -2.25 6.08 2.52
CA GLU A 79 -2.97 6.16 3.78
C GLU A 79 -2.04 6.59 4.90
N THR A 80 -2.54 7.46 5.78
CA THR A 80 -1.83 7.91 6.97
C THR A 80 -2.73 7.67 8.17
N ALA A 81 -2.26 6.89 9.15
CA ALA A 81 -2.85 6.93 10.48
C ALA A 81 -2.45 8.24 11.17
N PRO A 82 -3.35 8.86 11.96
CA PRO A 82 -2.94 9.91 12.88
C PRO A 82 -1.85 9.33 13.79
N ALA A 83 -0.80 10.11 14.06
CA ALA A 83 0.17 9.73 15.08
C ALA A 83 -0.62 9.45 16.37
N ALA A 84 -0.43 8.28 16.96
CA ALA A 84 -0.89 8.08 18.33
C ALA A 84 -0.13 9.11 19.17
N ASP A 85 -0.84 10.11 19.70
CA ASP A 85 -0.33 10.91 20.82
C ASP A 85 0.01 9.92 21.94
N ASP A 86 1.28 9.84 22.30
CA ASP A 86 1.80 9.11 23.49
C ASP A 86 1.66 10.01 24.73
#